data_AF-A0AAD5USG9-F1
#
_entry.id   AF-A0AAD5USG9-F1
#
_cell.length_a   1.000
_cell.length_b   1.000
_cell.length_c   1.000
_cell.angle_alpha   90.00
_cell.angle_beta   90.00
_cell.angle_gamma   90.00
#
_symmetry.space_group_name_H-M   'P 1'
#
loop_
_entity.id
_entity.type
_entity.pdbx_description
1 polymer ?
#
loop_
_entity_poly.entity_id
_entity_poly.type
_entity_poly.pdbx_seq_one_letter_code
_entity_poly.pdbx_strand_id
1 'polypeptide(L)'
;MISILITAAAALPSSLVKRAYMDCSSAPYCGVLVLETGNGSGNYNHPAPTVHGLWPETNNYGSSGCMNGDSSAQIPTVSCYTDYSFQEHEWTAHGVCAANDPNTFFNTVCNLSSAPLQLMANLSNQVSSIDDMASQMTSNGYPVFHIDYNNAQIELSVCAGSDGVWQIADVSQFNNVCNY
;
A
#
# COMPACT_ATOMS: atom_id res chain seq x y z
N MET A 1 44.01 -30.96 -13.73
CA MET A 1 42.99 -30.21 -14.49
C MET A 1 41.86 -29.92 -13.52
N ILE A 2 41.72 -28.66 -13.08
CA ILE A 2 40.65 -28.22 -12.16
C ILE A 2 39.58 -27.58 -13.04
N SER A 3 38.43 -28.24 -13.17
CA SER A 3 37.25 -27.66 -13.82
C SER A 3 36.50 -26.81 -12.81
N ILE A 4 36.52 -25.49 -13.04
CA ILE A 4 35.66 -24.54 -12.35
C ILE A 4 34.31 -24.56 -13.08
N LEU A 5 33.28 -25.08 -12.41
CA LEU A 5 31.89 -24.96 -12.85
C LEU A 5 31.38 -23.57 -12.45
N ILE A 6 31.25 -22.68 -13.43
CA ILE A 6 30.52 -21.42 -13.28
C ILE A 6 29.04 -21.77 -13.44
N THR A 7 28.32 -21.87 -12.33
CA THR A 7 26.85 -21.90 -12.35
C THR A 7 26.33 -20.51 -12.69
N ALA A 8 25.80 -20.37 -13.91
CA ALA A 8 25.02 -19.19 -14.29
C ALA A 8 23.76 -19.13 -13.41
N ALA A 9 23.60 -18.05 -12.65
CA ALA A 9 22.34 -17.73 -12.02
C ALA A 9 21.32 -17.44 -13.13
N ALA A 10 20.28 -18.26 -13.21
CA ALA A 10 19.15 -17.98 -14.10
C ALA A 10 18.39 -16.77 -13.54
N ALA A 11 18.40 -15.66 -14.28
CA ALA A 11 17.47 -14.56 -14.02
C ALA A 11 16.05 -15.07 -14.25
N LEU A 12 15.22 -15.05 -13.20
CA LEU A 12 13.81 -15.35 -13.33
C LEU A 12 13.17 -14.27 -14.22
N PRO A 13 12.31 -14.64 -15.19
CA PRO A 13 11.57 -13.66 -15.95
C PRO A 13 10.64 -12.88 -15.01
N SER A 14 10.64 -11.56 -15.15
CA SER A 14 9.66 -10.66 -14.52
C SER A 14 8.26 -11.04 -15.01
N SER A 15 7.63 -12.00 -14.33
CA SER A 15 6.24 -12.35 -14.60
C SER A 15 5.39 -11.15 -14.22
N LEU A 16 4.56 -10.69 -15.15
CA LEU A 16 3.36 -9.91 -14.87
C LEU A 16 2.48 -10.73 -13.91
N VAL A 17 2.79 -10.71 -12.62
CA VAL A 17 1.92 -11.29 -11.60
C VAL A 17 0.72 -10.37 -11.58
N LYS A 18 -0.40 -10.84 -12.14
CA LYS A 18 -1.68 -10.18 -11.97
C LYS A 18 -1.90 -10.04 -10.46
N ARG A 19 -2.11 -8.81 -10.00
CA ARG A 19 -2.38 -8.48 -8.59
C ARG A 19 -3.40 -9.46 -8.02
N ALA A 20 -3.07 -10.05 -6.86
CA ALA A 20 -3.91 -11.06 -6.24
C ALA A 20 -5.24 -10.44 -5.77
N TYR A 21 -6.32 -11.21 -5.87
CA TYR A 21 -7.62 -10.82 -5.32
C TYR A 21 -7.56 -10.85 -3.79
N MET A 22 -7.96 -9.77 -3.11
CA MET A 22 -8.01 -9.71 -1.65
C MET A 22 -9.37 -10.19 -1.10
N ASP A 23 -9.37 -11.34 -0.43
CA ASP A 23 -10.51 -11.79 0.37
C ASP A 23 -10.45 -11.14 1.76
N CYS A 24 -11.41 -10.26 2.08
CA CYS A 24 -11.49 -9.56 3.35
C CYS A 24 -11.90 -10.48 4.51
N SER A 25 -12.26 -11.74 4.21
CA SER A 25 -12.81 -12.68 5.18
C SER A 25 -14.04 -12.10 5.86
N SER A 26 -14.02 -11.86 7.18
CA SER A 26 -15.14 -11.26 7.92
C SER A 26 -15.02 -9.74 8.10
N ALA A 27 -13.92 -9.10 7.69
CA ALA A 27 -13.80 -7.65 7.77
C ALA A 27 -14.74 -6.98 6.75
N PRO A 28 -15.58 -6.02 7.16
CA PRO A 28 -16.45 -5.29 6.23
C PRO A 28 -15.68 -4.54 5.13
N TYR A 29 -14.49 -4.05 5.46
CA TYR A 29 -13.63 -3.33 4.53
C TYR A 29 -12.21 -3.86 4.60
N CYS A 30 -11.57 -4.01 3.45
CA CYS A 30 -10.15 -4.28 3.36
C CYS A 30 -9.54 -3.64 2.12
N GLY A 31 -8.22 -3.51 2.14
CA GLY A 31 -7.53 -2.76 1.12
C GLY A 31 -6.02 -2.89 1.20
N VAL A 32 -5.37 -2.03 0.45
CA VAL A 32 -3.93 -1.80 0.58
C VAL A 32 -3.61 -0.36 0.95
N LEU A 33 -2.62 -0.18 1.80
CA LEU A 33 -1.88 1.07 1.93
C LEU A 33 -0.70 1.02 0.97
N VAL A 34 -0.68 1.93 0.00
CA VAL A 34 0.31 1.97 -1.08
C VAL A 34 1.37 3.02 -0.78
N LEU A 35 2.62 2.57 -0.76
CA LEU A 35 3.78 3.39 -0.42
C LEU A 35 4.79 3.33 -1.56
N GLU A 36 5.22 4.49 -2.02
CA GLU A 36 6.20 4.61 -3.10
C GLU A 36 7.61 4.58 -2.52
N THR A 37 8.50 3.82 -3.14
CA THR A 37 9.91 3.77 -2.72
C THR A 37 10.71 5.00 -3.15
N GLY A 38 10.22 5.75 -4.15
CA GLY A 38 10.94 6.83 -4.84
C GLY A 38 11.88 6.36 -5.95
N ASN A 39 12.04 5.05 -6.12
CA ASN A 39 12.91 4.46 -7.15
C ASN A 39 12.18 4.16 -8.47
N GLY A 40 10.92 4.60 -8.61
CA GLY A 40 10.13 4.41 -9.81
C GLY A 40 10.58 5.31 -10.97
N SER A 41 9.77 5.35 -12.03
CA SER A 41 9.99 6.22 -13.18
C SER A 41 9.00 7.39 -13.22
N GLY A 42 9.36 8.49 -13.87
CA GLY A 42 8.47 9.65 -14.01
C GLY A 42 8.04 10.22 -12.66
N ASN A 43 6.73 10.33 -12.42
CA ASN A 43 6.17 10.85 -11.17
C ASN A 43 6.48 9.98 -9.94
N TYR A 44 6.86 8.72 -10.15
CA TYR A 44 7.26 7.78 -9.10
C TYR A 44 8.75 7.86 -8.73
N ASN A 45 9.49 8.75 -9.40
CA ASN A 45 10.89 9.01 -9.10
C ASN A 45 11.01 10.26 -8.21
N HIS A 46 11.37 10.05 -6.96
CA HIS A 46 11.49 11.13 -5.98
C HIS A 46 12.49 10.74 -4.88
N PRO A 47 13.06 11.73 -4.16
CA PRO A 47 14.26 11.49 -3.35
C PRO A 47 14.04 10.71 -2.05
N ALA A 48 12.80 10.45 -1.64
CA ALA A 48 12.49 9.77 -0.39
C ALA A 48 11.15 9.04 -0.49
N PRO A 49 10.94 7.91 0.20
CA PRO A 49 9.65 7.22 0.19
C PRO A 49 8.48 8.14 0.57
N THR A 50 7.37 8.02 -0.16
CA THR A 50 6.16 8.83 0.03
C THR A 50 4.91 7.97 0.04
N VAL A 51 3.82 8.53 0.56
CA VAL A 51 2.51 7.89 0.45
C VAL A 51 1.98 8.05 -0.98
N HIS A 52 1.39 6.98 -1.51
CA HIS A 52 0.52 7.06 -2.68
C HIS A 52 -0.94 7.17 -2.22
N GLY A 53 -1.43 6.18 -1.47
CA GLY A 53 -2.83 6.18 -1.03
C GLY A 53 -3.26 4.97 -0.24
N LEU A 54 -4.56 4.95 0.08
CA LEU A 54 -5.28 3.82 0.67
C LEU A 54 -6.37 3.39 -0.30
N TRP A 55 -6.26 2.16 -0.79
CA TRP A 55 -7.11 1.65 -1.87
C TRP A 55 -7.93 0.46 -1.37
N PRO A 56 -9.25 0.65 -1.12
CA PRO A 56 -10.15 -0.45 -0.83
C PRO A 56 -10.18 -1.44 -1.98
N GLU A 57 -10.00 -2.72 -1.67
CA GLU A 57 -9.96 -3.81 -2.64
C GLU A 57 -11.39 -4.24 -2.97
N THR A 58 -12.08 -3.41 -3.76
CA THR A 58 -13.48 -3.63 -4.16
C THR A 58 -13.56 -4.37 -5.49
N ASN A 59 -14.71 -4.99 -5.77
CA ASN A 59 -15.07 -5.57 -7.06
C ASN A 59 -14.05 -6.59 -7.59
N ASN A 60 -13.34 -6.27 -8.68
CA ASN A 60 -12.39 -7.17 -9.32
C ASN A 60 -11.08 -7.33 -8.55
N TYR A 61 -10.83 -6.47 -7.57
CA TYR A 61 -9.60 -6.49 -6.80
C TYR A 61 -9.76 -7.16 -5.43
N GLY A 62 -10.98 -7.25 -4.90
CA GLY A 62 -11.25 -7.93 -3.65
C GLY A 62 -12.73 -7.93 -3.27
N SER A 63 -12.99 -8.37 -2.04
CA SER A 63 -14.33 -8.51 -1.47
C SER A 63 -14.73 -7.35 -0.54
N SER A 64 -13.95 -6.27 -0.53
CA SER A 64 -14.22 -5.13 0.34
C SER A 64 -15.55 -4.47 0.00
N GLY A 65 -16.28 -4.05 1.03
CA GLY A 65 -17.35 -3.08 0.88
C GLY A 65 -16.81 -1.71 0.41
N CYS A 66 -17.75 -0.85 0.02
CA CYS A 66 -17.50 0.56 -0.27
C CYS A 66 -18.35 1.42 0.69
N MET A 67 -17.73 2.38 1.39
CA MET A 67 -18.43 3.23 2.35
C MET A 67 -19.36 4.29 1.71
N ASN A 68 -19.19 4.58 0.41
CA ASN A 68 -19.97 5.56 -0.36
C ASN A 68 -19.89 6.99 0.21
N GLY A 69 -18.67 7.45 0.52
CA GLY A 69 -18.38 8.83 0.88
C GLY A 69 -18.75 9.83 -0.22
N ASP A 70 -18.94 11.09 0.17
CA ASP A 70 -19.37 12.15 -0.75
C ASP A 70 -18.23 12.57 -1.70
N SER A 71 -18.33 12.16 -2.97
CA SER A 71 -17.35 12.52 -4.01
C SER A 71 -17.28 14.02 -4.31
N SER A 72 -18.26 14.81 -3.87
CA SER A 72 -18.30 16.27 -4.04
C SER A 72 -17.80 17.05 -2.82
N ALA A 73 -17.41 16.35 -1.76
CA ALA A 73 -16.90 16.99 -0.55
C ALA A 73 -15.61 17.78 -0.82
N GLN A 74 -15.44 18.88 -0.08
CA GLN A 74 -14.23 19.68 -0.14
C GLN A 74 -13.05 18.89 0.42
N ILE A 75 -11.96 18.83 -0.35
CA ILE A 75 -10.72 18.13 0.03
C ILE A 75 -9.87 19.04 0.92
N PRO A 76 -9.45 18.58 2.12
CA PRO A 76 -8.53 19.35 2.97
C PRO A 76 -7.13 19.38 2.38
N THR A 77 -6.28 20.31 2.79
CA THR A 77 -4.84 20.17 2.56
C THR A 77 -4.21 19.41 3.73
N VAL A 78 -3.46 18.36 3.47
CA VAL A 78 -2.74 17.59 4.50
C VAL A 78 -1.24 17.53 4.20
N SER A 79 -0.41 17.36 5.22
CA SER A 79 1.04 17.43 5.08
C SER A 79 1.68 16.18 4.46
N CYS A 80 0.98 15.04 4.42
CA CYS A 80 1.54 13.83 3.80
C CYS A 80 1.40 13.81 2.26
N TYR A 81 0.63 14.75 1.68
CA TYR A 81 0.54 14.96 0.24
C TYR A 81 1.12 16.33 -0.13
N THR A 82 1.94 16.37 -1.18
CA THR A 82 2.54 17.62 -1.67
C THR A 82 1.88 18.14 -2.95
N ASP A 83 1.15 17.29 -3.66
CA ASP A 83 0.38 17.64 -4.86
C ASP A 83 -1.12 17.54 -4.54
N TYR A 84 -1.80 18.68 -4.58
CA TYR A 84 -3.22 18.76 -4.27
C TYR A 84 -4.10 18.08 -5.33
N SER A 85 -3.72 18.14 -6.61
CA SER A 85 -4.48 17.48 -7.68
C SER A 85 -4.38 15.95 -7.57
N PHE A 86 -3.23 15.45 -7.15
CA PHE A 86 -3.05 14.05 -6.83
C PHE A 86 -3.85 13.66 -5.57
N GLN A 87 -3.86 14.51 -4.55
CA GLN A 87 -4.70 14.30 -3.38
C GLN A 87 -6.20 14.23 -3.75
N GLU A 88 -6.68 15.10 -4.65
CA GLU A 88 -8.06 15.03 -5.18
C GLU A 88 -8.33 13.71 -5.92
N HIS A 89 -7.35 13.20 -6.69
CA HIS A 89 -7.43 11.88 -7.32
C HIS A 89 -7.61 10.78 -6.28
N GLU A 90 -6.78 10.75 -5.23
CA GLU A 90 -6.86 9.72 -4.20
C GLU A 90 -8.23 9.68 -3.49
N TRP A 91 -8.84 10.84 -3.22
CA TRP A 91 -10.19 10.86 -2.68
C TRP A 91 -11.21 10.29 -3.68
N THR A 92 -11.26 10.88 -4.87
CA THR A 92 -12.32 10.60 -5.85
C THR A 92 -12.24 9.17 -6.41
N ALA A 93 -11.04 8.62 -6.56
CA ALA A 93 -10.83 7.27 -7.08
C ALA A 93 -10.92 6.18 -6.00
N HIS A 94 -10.49 6.48 -4.77
CA HIS A 94 -10.30 5.46 -3.73
C HIS A 94 -10.96 5.83 -2.40
N GLY A 95 -10.75 7.05 -1.93
CA GLY A 95 -11.21 7.52 -0.63
C GLY A 95 -12.72 7.47 -0.42
N VAL A 96 -13.52 7.69 -1.48
CA VAL A 96 -14.98 7.55 -1.44
C VAL A 96 -15.46 6.14 -1.02
N CYS A 97 -14.63 5.11 -1.22
CA CYS A 97 -14.94 3.77 -0.71
C CYS A 97 -14.27 3.46 0.63
N ALA A 98 -13.34 4.31 1.10
CA ALA A 98 -12.55 4.09 2.30
C ALA A 98 -13.04 4.89 3.52
N ALA A 99 -13.75 6.01 3.33
CA ALA A 99 -14.28 6.81 4.41
C ALA A 99 -15.55 7.55 4.01
N ASN A 100 -16.27 8.07 5.01
CA ASN A 100 -17.46 8.89 4.78
C ASN A 100 -17.13 10.32 4.33
N ASP A 101 -15.95 10.83 4.70
CA ASP A 101 -15.50 12.19 4.37
C ASP A 101 -13.98 12.27 4.13
N PRO A 102 -13.52 13.29 3.36
CA PRO A 102 -12.11 13.47 3.04
C PRO A 102 -11.18 13.69 4.25
N ASN A 103 -11.63 14.38 5.30
CA ASN A 103 -10.78 14.63 6.47
C ASN A 103 -10.44 13.32 7.17
N THR A 104 -11.46 12.46 7.37
CA THR A 104 -11.27 11.13 7.95
C THR A 104 -10.34 10.29 7.09
N PHE A 105 -10.53 10.28 5.77
CA PHE A 105 -9.68 9.55 4.84
C PHE A 105 -8.21 9.99 4.93
N PHE A 106 -7.91 11.28 4.73
CA PHE A 106 -6.53 11.74 4.69
C PHE A 106 -5.83 11.68 6.05
N ASN A 107 -6.54 11.89 7.15
CA ASN A 107 -5.98 11.65 8.48
C ASN A 107 -5.61 10.17 8.66
N THR A 108 -6.47 9.26 8.21
CA THR A 108 -6.21 7.81 8.24
C THR A 108 -4.98 7.45 7.41
N VAL A 109 -4.91 7.92 6.16
CA VAL A 109 -3.78 7.66 5.26
C VAL A 109 -2.46 8.19 5.84
N CYS A 110 -2.43 9.44 6.30
CA CYS A 110 -1.22 10.02 6.89
C CYS A 110 -0.80 9.26 8.16
N ASN A 111 -1.75 8.85 9.02
CA ASN A 111 -1.44 8.11 10.24
C ASN A 111 -0.90 6.71 9.96
N LEU A 112 -1.56 5.94 9.08
CA LEU A 112 -1.13 4.59 8.75
C LEU A 112 0.23 4.56 8.05
N SER A 113 0.52 5.54 7.20
CA SER A 113 1.75 5.60 6.40
C SER A 113 2.99 6.04 7.18
N SER A 114 2.84 6.79 8.28
CA SER A 114 3.96 7.44 8.96
C SER A 114 5.07 6.47 9.39
N ALA A 115 4.73 5.40 10.12
CA ALA A 115 5.72 4.45 10.62
C ALA A 115 6.31 3.54 9.50
N PRO A 116 5.52 2.99 8.56
CA PRO A 116 6.06 2.30 7.38
C PRO A 116 7.03 3.16 6.55
N LEU A 117 6.67 4.41 6.26
CA LEU A 117 7.52 5.32 5.48
C LEU A 117 8.83 5.64 6.20
N GLN A 118 8.78 5.80 7.52
CA GLN A 118 10.00 5.97 8.31
C GLN A 118 10.93 4.75 8.20
N LEU A 119 10.38 3.53 8.24
CA LEU A 119 11.16 2.32 8.03
C LEU A 119 11.75 2.29 6.61
N MET A 120 10.93 2.54 5.58
CA MET A 120 11.41 2.56 4.19
C MET A 120 12.55 3.57 4.00
N ALA A 121 12.42 4.78 4.55
CA ALA A 121 13.44 5.81 4.46
C ALA A 121 14.76 5.39 5.12
N ASN A 122 14.70 4.71 6.27
CA ASN A 122 15.89 4.16 6.92
C ASN A 122 16.55 3.07 6.06
N LEU A 123 15.76 2.29 5.33
CA LEU A 123 16.22 1.20 4.47
C LEU A 123 16.73 1.67 3.10
N SER A 124 16.34 2.84 2.59
CA SER A 124 16.61 3.29 1.21
C SER A 124 18.08 3.22 0.78
N ASN A 125 19.04 3.34 1.72
CA ASN A 125 20.49 3.22 1.45
C ASN A 125 21.11 1.91 1.97
N GLN A 126 20.32 1.06 2.61
CA GLN A 126 20.77 -0.21 3.22
C GLN A 126 20.43 -1.42 2.35
N VAL A 127 19.42 -1.29 1.48
CA VAL A 127 18.94 -2.38 0.63
C VAL A 127 19.16 -2.07 -0.85
N SER A 128 19.39 -3.12 -1.65
CA SER A 128 19.72 -3.00 -3.08
C SER A 128 18.53 -3.15 -4.02
N SER A 129 17.38 -3.62 -3.52
CA SER A 129 16.21 -3.93 -4.32
C SER A 129 14.91 -3.66 -3.56
N ILE A 130 13.80 -3.55 -4.30
CA ILE A 130 12.46 -3.46 -3.70
C ILE A 130 12.07 -4.77 -3.00
N ASP A 131 12.57 -5.92 -3.46
CA ASP A 131 12.36 -7.22 -2.80
C ASP A 131 13.03 -7.25 -1.41
N ASP A 132 14.25 -6.75 -1.30
CA ASP A 132 14.95 -6.62 -0.02
C ASP A 132 14.18 -5.66 0.92
N MET A 133 13.67 -4.54 0.39
CA MET A 133 12.86 -3.60 1.18
C MET A 133 11.58 -4.26 1.69
N ALA A 134 10.83 -4.94 0.82
CA ALA A 134 9.63 -5.67 1.19
C ALA A 134 9.91 -6.76 2.24
N SER A 135 11.01 -7.51 2.08
CA SER A 135 11.45 -8.52 3.04
C SER A 135 11.75 -7.91 4.42
N GLN A 136 12.42 -6.75 4.45
CA GLN A 136 12.67 -6.01 5.69
C GLN A 136 11.37 -5.46 6.30
N MET A 137 10.43 -4.97 5.49
CA MET A 137 9.11 -4.53 5.99
C MET A 137 8.34 -5.68 6.64
N THR A 138 8.25 -6.84 5.98
CA THR A 138 7.64 -8.05 6.54
C THR A 138 8.32 -8.50 7.84
N SER A 139 9.66 -8.48 7.87
CA SER A 139 10.43 -8.83 9.07
C SER A 139 10.20 -7.86 10.25
N ASN A 140 9.74 -6.64 9.97
CA ASN A 140 9.37 -5.63 10.96
C ASN A 140 7.86 -5.59 11.24
N GLY A 141 7.10 -6.60 10.79
CA GLY A 141 5.68 -6.77 11.10
C GLY A 141 4.72 -6.03 10.16
N TYR A 142 5.21 -5.46 9.05
CA TYR A 142 4.33 -4.87 8.04
C TYR A 142 3.90 -5.93 7.01
N PRO A 143 2.61 -6.19 6.83
CA PRO A 143 2.10 -7.29 6.03
C PRO A 143 2.07 -6.90 4.54
N VAL A 144 3.20 -7.06 3.85
CA VAL A 144 3.32 -6.80 2.42
C VAL A 144 2.41 -7.76 1.65
N PHE A 145 1.36 -7.21 1.04
CA PHE A 145 0.40 -7.94 0.23
C PHE A 145 0.86 -8.08 -1.21
N HIS A 146 1.43 -7.01 -1.77
CA HIS A 146 1.87 -6.95 -3.16
C HIS A 146 3.05 -5.98 -3.34
N ILE A 147 3.82 -6.19 -4.41
CA ILE A 147 4.89 -5.29 -4.86
C ILE A 147 4.56 -4.86 -6.29
N ASP A 148 4.35 -3.58 -6.52
CA ASP A 148 4.25 -3.04 -7.87
C ASP A 148 5.65 -2.70 -8.38
N TYR A 149 6.22 -3.61 -9.16
CA TYR A 149 7.53 -3.43 -9.78
C TYR A 149 7.56 -2.33 -10.85
N ASN A 150 6.42 -1.95 -11.44
CA ASN A 150 6.40 -0.95 -12.51
C ASN A 150 6.60 0.47 -11.95
N ASN A 151 5.93 0.76 -10.84
CA ASN A 151 6.00 2.06 -10.18
C ASN A 151 6.88 2.04 -8.92
N ALA A 152 7.51 0.89 -8.62
CA ALA A 152 8.34 0.66 -7.44
C ALA A 152 7.60 0.99 -6.13
N GLN A 153 6.47 0.33 -5.91
CA GLN A 153 5.60 0.54 -4.74
C GLN A 153 5.49 -0.73 -3.89
N ILE A 154 5.32 -0.54 -2.60
CA ILE A 154 5.00 -1.59 -1.63
C ILE A 154 3.56 -1.38 -1.17
N GLU A 155 2.76 -2.44 -1.27
CA GLU A 155 1.36 -2.44 -0.88
C GLU A 155 1.19 -3.26 0.39
N LEU A 156 0.84 -2.61 1.50
CA LEU A 156 0.58 -3.26 2.79
C LEU A 156 -0.89 -3.58 2.93
N SER A 157 -1.23 -4.80 3.34
CA SER A 157 -2.62 -5.15 3.64
C SER A 157 -3.15 -4.37 4.85
N VAL A 158 -4.40 -3.90 4.72
CA VAL A 158 -5.14 -3.16 5.73
C VAL A 158 -6.59 -3.62 5.77
N CYS A 159 -7.24 -3.48 6.93
CA CYS A 159 -8.68 -3.74 7.09
C CYS A 159 -9.34 -2.66 7.95
N ALA A 160 -10.66 -2.57 7.89
CA ALA A 160 -11.47 -1.81 8.82
C ALA A 160 -12.74 -2.57 9.21
N GLY A 161 -13.17 -2.37 10.46
CA GLY A 161 -14.46 -2.85 10.95
C GLY A 161 -15.63 -2.01 10.43
N SER A 162 -16.83 -2.31 10.93
CA SER A 162 -18.03 -1.52 10.63
C SER A 162 -17.97 -0.09 11.17
N ASP A 163 -17.05 0.18 12.10
CA ASP A 163 -16.70 1.51 12.61
C ASP A 163 -15.88 2.36 11.62
N GLY A 164 -15.37 1.75 10.53
CA GLY A 164 -14.58 2.41 9.50
C GLY A 164 -13.16 2.78 9.94
N VAL A 165 -12.66 2.23 11.05
CA VAL A 165 -11.31 2.49 11.55
C VAL A 165 -10.32 1.53 10.88
N TRP A 166 -9.50 2.06 9.97
CA TRP A 166 -8.51 1.28 9.24
C TRP A 166 -7.28 0.94 10.08
N GLN A 167 -6.78 -0.29 9.92
CA GLN A 167 -5.60 -0.81 10.59
C GLN A 167 -4.75 -1.62 9.62
N ILE A 168 -3.43 -1.58 9.79
CA ILE A 168 -2.49 -2.47 9.10
C ILE A 168 -2.57 -3.86 9.75
N ALA A 169 -2.88 -4.88 8.96
CA ALA A 169 -2.98 -6.26 9.41
C ALA A 169 -2.77 -7.22 8.25
N ASP A 170 -2.21 -8.40 8.53
CA ASP A 170 -2.19 -9.47 7.54
C ASP A 170 -3.62 -9.95 7.27
N VAL A 171 -3.91 -10.35 6.03
CA VAL A 171 -5.24 -10.84 5.62
C VAL A 171 -5.73 -11.98 6.53
N SER A 172 -4.83 -12.85 7.00
CA SER A 172 -5.18 -13.93 7.93
C SER A 172 -5.62 -13.44 9.33
N GLN A 173 -5.35 -12.18 9.66
CA GLN A 173 -5.65 -11.55 10.95
C GLN A 173 -6.84 -10.58 10.90
N PHE A 174 -7.44 -10.34 9.73
CA PHE A 174 -8.57 -9.41 9.60
C PHE A 174 -9.72 -9.72 10.56
N ASN A 175 -10.03 -10.99 10.80
CA ASN A 175 -11.09 -11.41 11.72
C ASN A 175 -10.77 -11.15 13.20
N ASN A 176 -9.51 -10.86 13.53
CA ASN A 176 -9.08 -10.54 14.90
C ASN A 176 -8.87 -9.04 15.08
N VAL A 177 -8.39 -8.36 14.04
CA VAL A 177 -8.02 -6.94 14.09
C VAL A 177 -9.21 -6.03 13.76
N CYS A 178 -10.11 -6.48 12.89
CA CYS A 178 -11.16 -5.65 12.27
C CYS A 178 -12.57 -6.25 12.35
N ASN A 179 -12.81 -7.20 13.26
CA ASN A 179 -14.12 -7.85 13.42
C ASN A 179 -14.98 -7.14 14.46
N TYR A 180 -15.45 -5.94 14.12
CA TYR A 180 -16.35 -5.13 14.94
C TYR A 180 -17.52 -4.59 14.11
#